data_AF-K9RSD1-F1
#
_entry.id   AF-K9RSD1-F1
#
_cell.length_a   1.000
_cell.length_b   1.000
_cell.length_c   1.000
_cell.angle_alpha   90.00
_cell.angle_beta   90.00
_cell.angle_gamma   90.00
#
_symmetry.space_group_name_H-M   'P 1'
#
loop_
_entity.id
_entity.type
_entity.pdbx_description
1 polymer ?
#
loop_
_entity_poly.entity_id
_entity_poly.type
_entity_poly.pdbx_seq_one_letter_code
_entity_poly.pdbx_strand_id
1 'polypeptide(L)'
;MVILILGTGAPLGTVILIGLVALLFVCVALFILIPRINEKTLRRKGRFIQATVVDVRDDRTDFQTIVTYEFFDPNTGKKYCRTGVLERSLGLPREGGDIEVIYLPDNPTVSRLKYEEGFESR
;
A
#
# COMPACT_ATOMS: atom_id res chain seq x y z
N MET A 1 11.64 11.16 48.60
CA MET A 1 12.15 10.23 47.56
C MET A 1 12.63 11.08 46.40
N VAL A 2 13.92 11.41 46.42
CA VAL A 2 14.54 12.35 45.47
C VAL A 2 15.04 11.52 44.29
N ILE A 3 14.46 11.73 43.11
CA ILE A 3 14.92 11.10 41.87
C ILE A 3 16.20 11.85 41.45
N LEU A 4 17.34 11.29 41.81
CA LEU A 4 18.66 11.70 41.33
C LEU A 4 18.75 11.40 39.83
N ILE A 5 18.55 12.41 38.99
CA ILE A 5 18.94 12.35 37.59
C ILE A 5 20.46 12.59 37.57
N LEU A 6 21.21 11.49 37.64
CA LEU A 6 22.66 11.48 37.52
C LEU A 6 23.08 12.15 36.20
N GLY A 7 23.98 13.12 36.33
CA GLY A 7 24.56 13.89 35.24
C GLY A 7 25.21 13.00 34.19
N THR A 8 24.68 13.07 32.97
CA THR A 8 25.45 12.78 31.77
C THR A 8 25.70 14.13 31.10
N GLY A 9 26.96 14.59 31.12
CA GLY A 9 27.40 15.83 30.47
C GLY A 9 27.39 15.73 28.94
N ALA A 10 26.35 15.12 28.38
CA ALA A 10 26.16 15.07 26.94
C ALA A 10 25.77 16.49 26.49
N PRO A 11 26.52 17.11 25.55
CA PRO A 11 26.11 18.41 25.03
C PRO A 11 24.70 18.25 24.46
N LEU A 12 23.82 19.24 24.70
CA LEU A 12 22.40 19.23 24.30
C LEU A 12 22.20 18.74 22.85
N GLY A 13 23.16 19.02 21.96
CA GLY A 13 23.18 18.52 20.58
C GLY A 13 23.18 17.00 20.44
N THR A 14 23.81 16.25 21.35
CA THR A 14 23.86 14.78 21.34
C THR A 14 22.50 14.17 21.64
N VAL A 15 21.77 14.74 22.61
CA VAL A 15 20.43 14.27 22.98
C VAL A 15 19.44 14.51 21.84
N ILE A 16 19.52 15.69 21.20
CA ILE A 16 18.71 16.03 20.03
C ILE A 16 19.04 15.10 18.86
N LEU A 17 20.34 14.87 18.58
CA LEU A 17 20.78 13.99 17.50
C LEU A 17 20.28 12.55 17.69
N ILE A 18 20.41 11.98 18.88
CA ILE A 18 19.92 10.63 19.20
C ILE A 18 18.39 10.58 19.02
N GLY A 19 17.66 11.59 19.49
CA GLY A 19 16.21 11.67 19.29
C GLY A 19 15.81 11.70 17.82
N LEU A 20 16.54 12.46 16.99
CA LEU A 20 16.29 12.57 15.56
C LEU A 20 16.58 11.25 14.83
N VAL A 21 17.66 10.57 15.20
CA VAL A 21 18.00 9.24 14.67
C VAL A 21 16.94 8.20 15.05
N ALA A 22 16.49 8.19 16.30
CA ALA A 22 15.43 7.29 16.76
C ALA A 22 14.11 7.55 16.02
N LEU A 23 13.73 8.82 15.84
CA LEU A 23 12.54 9.20 15.07
C LEU A 23 12.63 8.73 13.63
N LEU A 24 13.78 8.94 12.98
CA LEU A 24 14.02 8.52 11.61
C LEU A 24 13.91 6.99 11.47
N PHE A 25 14.43 6.25 12.46
CA PHE A 25 14.31 4.79 12.50
C PHE A 25 12.84 4.34 12.62
N VAL A 26 12.04 5.02 13.45
CA VAL A 26 10.60 4.74 13.56
C VAL A 26 9.88 5.06 12.26
N CYS A 27 10.19 6.17 11.60
CA CYS A 27 9.61 6.53 10.30
C CYS A 27 9.92 5.47 9.23
N VAL A 28 11.17 5.02 9.15
CA VAL A 28 11.59 3.96 8.22
C VAL A 28 10.89 2.64 8.55
N ALA A 29 10.82 2.26 9.83
CA ALA A 29 10.14 1.05 10.26
C ALA A 29 8.65 1.09 9.90
N LEU A 30 7.96 2.21 10.11
CA LEU A 30 6.55 2.40 9.72
C LEU A 30 6.36 2.29 8.21
N PHE A 31 7.24 2.92 7.43
CA PHE A 31 7.20 2.86 5.96
C PHE A 31 7.29 1.42 5.43
N ILE A 32 8.08 0.56 6.09
CA ILE A 32 8.22 -0.85 5.72
C ILE A 32 7.07 -1.71 6.29
N LEU A 33 6.59 -1.44 7.51
CA LEU A 33 5.57 -2.27 8.16
C LEU A 33 4.17 -2.07 7.59
N ILE A 34 3.76 -0.83 7.30
CA ILE A 34 2.41 -0.50 6.82
C ILE A 34 2.00 -1.32 5.59
N PRO A 35 2.80 -1.41 4.50
CA PRO A 35 2.40 -2.20 3.33
C PRO A 35 2.24 -3.69 3.67
N ARG A 36 3.07 -4.25 4.55
CA ARG A 36 2.96 -5.66 4.97
C ARG A 36 1.70 -5.95 5.79
N ILE A 37 1.30 -5.03 6.66
CA ILE A 37 0.06 -5.17 7.44
C ILE A 37 -1.16 -5.11 6.50
N ASN A 38 -1.13 -4.18 5.54
CA ASN A 38 -2.19 -4.02 4.55
C ASN A 38 -2.34 -5.28 3.69
N GLU A 39 -1.24 -5.90 3.26
CA GLU A 39 -1.28 -7.15 2.49
C GLU A 39 -1.90 -8.31 3.28
N LYS A 40 -1.49 -8.51 4.54
CA LYS A 40 -2.10 -9.53 5.40
C LYS A 40 -3.58 -9.29 5.62
N THR A 41 -3.98 -8.03 5.73
CA THR A 41 -5.37 -7.64 5.96
C THR A 41 -6.21 -7.85 4.70
N LEU A 42 -5.71 -7.48 3.53
CA LEU A 42 -6.31 -7.78 2.22
C LEU A 42 -6.50 -9.29 2.04
N ARG A 43 -5.50 -10.11 2.38
CA ARG A 43 -5.61 -11.57 2.30
C ARG A 43 -6.71 -12.17 3.18
N ARG A 44 -6.99 -11.57 4.35
CA ARG A 44 -7.97 -12.11 5.31
C ARG A 44 -9.37 -11.53 5.18
N LYS A 45 -9.48 -10.27 4.79
CA LYS A 45 -10.74 -9.48 4.81
C LYS A 45 -11.06 -8.84 3.48
N GLY A 46 -10.20 -8.97 2.48
CA GLY A 46 -10.42 -8.39 1.17
C GLY A 46 -11.68 -8.96 0.54
N ARG A 47 -12.40 -8.11 -0.19
CA ARG A 47 -13.53 -8.51 -1.02
C ARG A 47 -13.17 -8.29 -2.47
N PHE A 48 -13.61 -9.23 -3.31
CA PHE A 48 -13.48 -9.12 -4.75
C PHE A 48 -14.57 -8.21 -5.29
N ILE A 49 -14.21 -7.33 -6.21
CA ILE A 49 -15.13 -6.47 -6.93
C ILE A 49 -14.65 -6.27 -8.36
N GLN A 50 -15.60 -6.04 -9.27
CA GLN A 50 -15.27 -5.62 -10.62
C GLN A 50 -14.90 -4.14 -10.61
N ALA A 51 -13.78 -3.83 -11.26
CA ALA A 51 -13.32 -2.50 -11.53
C ALA A 51 -13.22 -2.29 -13.05
N THR A 52 -13.46 -1.07 -13.50
CA THR A 52 -13.30 -0.68 -14.90
C THR A 52 -11.94 -0.01 -15.07
N VAL A 53 -11.21 -0.40 -16.09
CA VAL A 53 -9.91 0.19 -16.43
C VAL A 53 -10.11 1.55 -17.08
N VAL A 54 -9.44 2.57 -16.56
CA VAL A 54 -9.54 3.96 -17.03
C VAL A 54 -8.34 4.34 -17.90
N ASP A 55 -7.14 3.91 -17.54
CA ASP A 55 -5.89 4.23 -18.24
C ASP A 55 -4.92 3.05 -18.12
N VAL A 56 -4.17 2.77 -19.17
CA VAL A 56 -3.13 1.73 -19.18
C VAL A 56 -1.83 2.32 -19.71
N ARG A 57 -0.81 2.36 -18.85
CA ARG A 57 0.52 2.85 -19.21
C ARG A 57 1.52 1.70 -19.15
N ASP A 58 2.15 1.42 -20.27
CA ASP A 58 3.25 0.45 -20.35
C ASP A 58 4.57 1.17 -20.03
N ASP A 59 5.14 0.89 -18.85
CA ASP A 59 6.49 1.34 -18.52
C ASP A 59 7.50 0.34 -19.09
N ARG A 60 8.04 0.72 -20.25
CA ARG A 60 9.03 -0.08 -20.98
C ARG A 60 10.34 -0.25 -20.23
N THR A 61 10.62 0.60 -19.24
CA THR A 61 11.89 0.59 -18.50
C THR A 61 11.92 -0.54 -17.49
N ASP A 62 10.81 -0.74 -16.78
CA ASP A 62 10.70 -1.71 -15.68
C ASP A 62 9.91 -2.97 -16.04
N PHE A 63 9.52 -3.13 -17.32
CA PHE A 63 8.67 -4.23 -17.79
C PHE A 63 7.34 -4.35 -17.02
N GLN A 64 6.84 -3.22 -16.52
CA GLN A 64 5.65 -3.13 -15.68
C GLN A 64 4.56 -2.38 -16.43
N THR A 65 3.32 -2.89 -16.33
CA THR A 65 2.15 -2.18 -16.83
C THR A 65 1.44 -1.51 -15.66
N ILE A 66 1.38 -0.20 -15.69
CA ILE A 66 0.63 0.60 -14.72
C ILE A 66 -0.82 0.67 -15.22
N VAL A 67 -1.75 0.14 -14.42
CA VAL A 67 -3.18 0.10 -14.74
C VAL A 67 -3.91 1.00 -13.75
N THR A 68 -4.54 2.05 -14.26
CA THR A 68 -5.47 2.88 -13.47
C THR A 68 -6.87 2.32 -13.65
N TYR A 69 -7.56 2.06 -12.54
CA TYR A 69 -8.88 1.45 -12.52
C TYR A 69 -9.81 2.12 -11.50
N GLU A 70 -11.10 2.03 -11.77
CA GLU A 70 -12.16 2.58 -10.94
C GLU A 70 -13.13 1.48 -10.49
N PHE A 71 -13.50 1.50 -9.21
CA PHE A 71 -14.54 0.63 -8.68
C PHE A 71 -15.49 1.38 -7.76
N PHE A 72 -16.69 0.83 -7.61
CA PHE A 72 -17.74 1.38 -6.76
C PHE A 72 -17.85 0.57 -5.46
N ASP A 73 -17.67 1.20 -4.31
CA ASP A 73 -17.86 0.50 -3.04
C ASP A 73 -19.35 0.47 -2.64
N PRO A 74 -19.99 -0.72 -2.56
CA PRO A 74 -21.40 -0.84 -2.23
C PRO A 74 -21.74 -0.36 -0.81
N ASN A 75 -20.77 -0.33 0.12
CA ASN A 75 -21.05 0.08 1.51
C ASN A 75 -21.11 1.60 1.65
N THR A 76 -20.26 2.32 0.93
CA THR A 76 -20.16 3.79 1.01
C THR A 76 -20.88 4.50 -0.13
N GLY A 77 -21.21 3.78 -1.20
CA GLY A 77 -21.78 4.35 -2.43
C GLY A 77 -20.82 5.26 -3.20
N LYS A 78 -19.52 5.17 -2.90
CA LYS A 78 -18.48 6.03 -3.49
C LYS A 78 -17.70 5.30 -4.57
N LYS A 79 -17.27 6.04 -5.58
CA LYS A 79 -16.28 5.58 -6.55
C LYS A 79 -14.86 5.83 -6.04
N TYR A 80 -14.00 4.87 -6.27
CA TYR A 80 -12.58 4.93 -5.94
C TYR A 80 -11.77 4.71 -7.21
N CYS A 81 -10.87 5.63 -7.50
CA CYS A 81 -9.89 5.52 -8.57
C CYS A 81 -8.54 5.15 -7.96
N ARG A 82 -7.93 4.06 -8.43
CA ARG A 82 -6.67 3.52 -7.91
C ARG A 82 -5.77 3.13 -9.07
N THR A 83 -4.49 3.04 -8.78
CA THR A 83 -3.47 2.60 -9.73
C THR A 83 -2.81 1.37 -9.16
N GLY A 84 -2.72 0.31 -9.97
CA GLY A 84 -2.03 -0.93 -9.66
C GLY A 84 -0.97 -1.20 -10.71
N VAL A 85 -0.04 -2.09 -10.37
CA VAL A 85 0.98 -2.58 -11.30
C VAL A 85 0.62 -4.00 -11.67
N LEU A 86 0.58 -4.27 -12.98
CA LEU A 86 0.41 -5.61 -13.54
C LEU A 86 1.74 -6.04 -14.17
N GLU A 87 2.12 -7.28 -13.93
CA GLU A 87 3.22 -7.89 -14.66
C GLU A 87 2.81 -8.15 -16.11
N ARG A 88 3.73 -7.84 -17.05
CA ARG A 88 3.48 -7.91 -18.49
C ARG A 88 3.10 -9.31 -19.00
N SER A 89 3.40 -10.35 -18.22
CA SER A 89 3.14 -11.76 -18.53
C SER A 89 1.65 -12.12 -18.59
N LEU A 90 0.77 -11.33 -17.96
CA LEU A 90 -0.64 -11.69 -17.75
C LEU A 90 -1.62 -11.13 -18.78
N GLY A 91 -1.10 -10.53 -19.86
CA GLY A 91 -1.89 -9.89 -20.89
C GLY A 91 -2.37 -8.50 -20.47
N LEU A 92 -2.20 -7.52 -21.36
CA LEU A 92 -2.57 -6.14 -21.09
C LEU A 92 -4.10 -6.00 -21.05
N PRO A 93 -4.69 -5.53 -19.93
CA PRO A 93 -6.09 -5.18 -19.92
C PRO A 93 -6.32 -4.03 -20.91
N ARG A 94 -7.50 -3.99 -21.52
CA ARG A 94 -7.90 -2.89 -22.40
C ARG A 94 -8.52 -1.77 -21.58
N GLU A 95 -8.26 -0.53 -21.98
CA GLU A 95 -9.01 0.62 -21.45
C GLU A 95 -10.52 0.42 -21.68
N GLY A 96 -11.31 0.75 -20.67
CA GLY A 96 -12.74 0.46 -20.62
C GLY A 96 -13.09 -1.01 -20.36
N GLY A 97 -12.10 -1.90 -20.27
CA GLY A 97 -12.29 -3.30 -19.91
C GLY A 97 -12.54 -3.48 -18.41
N ASP A 98 -13.19 -4.60 -18.08
CA ASP A 98 -13.41 -4.98 -16.69
C ASP A 98 -12.27 -5.86 -16.17
N ILE A 99 -11.83 -5.56 -14.95
CA ILE A 99 -10.83 -6.32 -14.21
C ILE A 99 -11.35 -6.66 -12.82
N GLU A 100 -10.79 -7.70 -12.21
CA GLU A 100 -11.13 -8.08 -10.84
C GLU A 100 -10.08 -7.54 -9.87
N VAL A 101 -10.55 -6.81 -8.87
CA VAL A 101 -9.71 -6.22 -7.83
C VAL A 101 -10.15 -6.71 -6.47
N ILE A 102 -9.18 -6.88 -5.58
CA ILE A 102 -9.44 -7.13 -4.18
C ILE A 102 -9.26 -5.83 -3.41
N TYR A 103 -10.28 -5.42 -2.66
CA TYR A 103 -10.24 -4.20 -1.84
C TYR A 103 -10.63 -4.51 -0.41
N LEU A 104 -10.21 -3.66 0.54
CA LEU A 104 -10.61 -3.76 1.93
C LEU A 104 -11.87 -2.89 2.17
N PRO A 105 -13.03 -3.46 2.55
CA PRO A 105 -14.24 -2.66 2.79
C PRO A 105 -14.09 -1.60 3.88
N ASP A 106 -13.37 -1.93 4.95
CA ASP A 106 -13.09 -1.02 6.07
C ASP A 106 -12.17 0.16 5.65
N ASN A 107 -11.38 -0.03 4.58
CA ASN A 107 -10.52 1.02 4.03
C ASN A 107 -10.32 0.81 2.52
N PRO A 108 -11.23 1.34 1.67
CA PRO A 108 -11.20 1.10 0.22
C PRO A 108 -9.97 1.67 -0.50
N THR A 109 -9.15 2.49 0.18
CA THR A 109 -7.85 2.89 -0.37
C THR A 109 -6.90 1.69 -0.46
N VAL A 110 -7.05 0.70 0.39
CA VAL A 110 -6.24 -0.52 0.32
C VAL A 110 -6.90 -1.45 -0.70
N SER A 111 -6.35 -1.47 -1.91
CA SER A 111 -6.82 -2.30 -3.03
C SER A 111 -5.65 -2.86 -3.84
N ARG A 112 -5.83 -4.02 -4.45
CA ARG A 112 -4.84 -4.68 -5.30
C ARG A 112 -5.50 -5.37 -6.49
N LEU A 113 -4.77 -5.50 -7.59
CA LEU A 113 -5.18 -6.32 -8.73
C LEU A 113 -5.13 -7.80 -8.31
N LYS A 114 -6.13 -8.59 -8.70
CA LYS A 114 -6.17 -10.04 -8.37
C LYS A 114 -4.98 -10.80 -8.96
N TYR A 115 -4.48 -10.33 -10.10
CA TYR A 115 -3.47 -10.99 -10.93
C TYR A 115 -2.03 -10.70 -10.50
N GLU A 116 -1.77 -9.90 -9.47
CA GLU A 116 -0.42 -9.77 -8.93
C GLU A 116 0.00 -11.11 -8.28
N GLU A 117 1.12 -11.69 -8.74
CA GLU A 117 1.57 -13.02 -8.30
C GLU A 117 1.53 -13.17 -6.77
N GLY A 118 0.92 -14.27 -6.31
CA GLY A 118 0.89 -14.65 -4.89
C GLY A 118 -0.49 -14.67 -4.24
N PHE A 119 -1.57 -14.35 -4.96
CA PHE A 119 -2.94 -14.60 -4.52
C PHE A 119 -3.55 -15.79 -5.28
N GLU A 120 -2.89 -16.94 -5.21
CA GLU A 120 -3.50 -18.19 -5.68
C GLU A 120 -4.80 -18.42 -4.91
N SER A 121 -5.90 -18.45 -5.66
CA SER A 121 -7.20 -18.93 -5.18
C SER A 121 -7.02 -20.38 -4.74
N ARG A 122 -6.95 -20.61 -3.43
CA ARG A 122 -7.28 -21.91 -2.83
C ARG A 122 -8.78 -21.99 -2.60
#